data_AF-A0A9D6MNR1-F1
#
_entry.id   AF-A0A9D6MNR1-F1
#
_cell.length_a   1.000
_cell.length_b   1.000
_cell.length_c   1.000
_cell.angle_alpha   90.00
_cell.angle_beta   90.00
_cell.angle_gamma   90.00
#
_symmetry.space_group_name_H-M   'P 1'
#
loop_
_entity.id
_entity.type
_entity.pdbx_description
1 polymer ?
#
loop_
_entity_poly.entity_id
_entity_poly.type
_entity_poly.pdbx_seq_one_letter_code
_entity_poly.pdbx_strand_id
1 'polypeptide(L)'
;LASGFLLATAYAAYRAPALIYFYGVWTIIATLAVMVTRVASLIRNRRLKRKSSLQTAIGVRHARIVQKSQGFMGGSFNTREFFHGATAWMFRSIKWIFLALVFPAPVAMLFAGMIERSPALITAAFVVQYLGLLAERWFFFAQANHPQNLYYQTIS
;
A
#
# COMPACT_ATOMS: atom_id res chain seq x y z
N LEU A 1 4.23 12.41 -8.20
CA LEU A 1 3.92 13.85 -8.18
C LEU A 1 3.89 14.40 -6.76
N ALA A 2 2.97 13.96 -5.89
CA ALA A 2 2.86 14.46 -4.52
C ALA A 2 4.17 14.38 -3.70
N SER A 3 4.86 13.23 -3.68
CA SER A 3 6.13 13.07 -2.95
C SER A 3 7.29 13.89 -3.50
N GLY A 4 7.31 14.12 -4.82
CA GLY A 4 8.30 15.00 -5.45
C GLY A 4 8.08 16.46 -5.08
N PHE A 5 6.82 16.91 -5.03
CA PHE A 5 6.46 18.25 -4.56
C PHE A 5 6.75 18.43 -3.06
N LEU A 6 6.52 17.41 -2.23
CA LEU A 6 6.86 17.46 -0.81
C LEU A 6 8.38 17.57 -0.60
N LEU A 7 9.17 16.80 -1.35
CA LEU A 7 10.63 16.91 -1.34
C LEU A 7 11.11 18.28 -1.84
N ALA A 8 10.49 18.80 -2.91
CA ALA A 8 10.78 20.15 -3.40
C ALA A 8 10.45 21.22 -2.35
N THR A 9 9.36 21.05 -1.60
CA THR A 9 8.99 21.95 -0.50
C THR A 9 10.02 21.89 0.63
N ALA A 10 10.47 20.69 1.00
CA ALA A 10 11.54 20.51 2.00
C ALA A 10 12.84 21.18 1.55
N TYR A 11 13.23 20.99 0.28
CA TYR A 11 14.41 21.64 -0.29
C TYR A 11 14.28 23.18 -0.33
N ALA A 12 13.13 23.68 -0.78
CA ALA A 12 12.83 25.11 -0.81
C ALA A 12 12.90 25.73 0.58
N ALA A 13 12.51 25.01 1.63
CA ALA A 13 12.60 25.50 3.01
C ALA A 13 14.04 25.84 3.44
N TYR A 14 15.06 25.20 2.87
CA TYR A 14 16.47 25.50 3.13
C TYR A 14 17.09 26.49 2.14
N ARG A 15 16.67 26.45 0.87
CA ARG A 15 17.39 27.14 -0.22
C ARG A 15 16.63 28.32 -0.83
N ALA A 16 15.31 28.30 -0.79
CA ALA A 16 14.46 29.31 -1.40
C ALA A 16 13.13 29.45 -0.61
N PRO A 17 13.15 30.05 0.59
CA PRO A 17 11.97 30.12 1.47
C PRO A 17 10.75 30.80 0.81
N ALA A 18 10.98 31.70 -0.15
CA ALA A 18 9.93 32.34 -0.93
C ALA A 18 9.03 31.35 -1.72
N LEU A 19 9.54 30.15 -2.03
CA LEU A 19 8.82 29.14 -2.80
C LEU A 19 8.07 28.10 -1.93
N ILE A 20 8.22 28.15 -0.60
CA ILE A 20 7.60 27.17 0.31
C ILE A 20 6.08 27.12 0.11
N TYR A 21 5.41 28.27 0.05
CA TYR A 21 3.96 28.32 -0.10
C TYR A 21 3.50 27.74 -1.44
N PHE A 22 4.21 28.05 -2.53
CA PHE A 22 3.89 27.51 -3.84
C PHE A 22 3.97 25.98 -3.85
N TYR A 23 5.12 25.40 -3.48
CA TYR A 23 5.28 23.95 -3.48
C TYR A 23 4.43 23.27 -2.40
N GLY A 24 4.28 23.87 -1.22
CA GLY A 24 3.54 23.32 -0.10
C GLY A 24 2.04 23.20 -0.39
N VAL A 25 1.42 24.26 -0.92
CA VAL A 25 -0.01 24.23 -1.29
C VAL A 25 -0.27 23.19 -2.39
N TRP A 26 0.56 23.15 -3.42
CA TRP A 26 0.45 22.13 -4.48
C TRP A 26 0.69 20.71 -3.95
N THR A 27 1.58 20.54 -2.97
CA THR A 27 1.79 19.26 -2.28
C THR A 27 0.51 18.79 -1.60
N ILE A 28 -0.17 19.69 -0.86
CA ILE A 28 -1.42 19.36 -0.17
C ILE A 28 -2.50 18.97 -1.18
N ILE A 29 -2.72 19.77 -2.22
CA ILE A 29 -3.71 19.50 -3.27
C ILE A 29 -3.43 18.15 -3.94
N ALA A 30 -2.18 17.91 -4.35
CA ALA A 30 -1.80 16.65 -4.99
C ALA A 30 -1.96 15.45 -4.04
N THR A 31 -1.62 15.61 -2.76
CA THR A 31 -1.75 14.54 -1.76
C THR A 31 -3.22 14.17 -1.52
N LEU A 32 -4.12 15.15 -1.44
CA LEU A 32 -5.55 14.92 -1.31
C LEU A 32 -6.13 14.24 -2.57
N ALA A 33 -5.73 14.69 -3.77
CA ALA A 33 -6.15 14.03 -5.01
C ALA A 33 -5.68 12.57 -5.08
N VAL A 34 -4.44 12.29 -4.67
CA VAL A 34 -3.92 10.91 -4.58
C VAL A 34 -4.67 10.11 -3.50
N MET A 35 -5.05 10.71 -2.38
CA MET A 35 -5.85 10.04 -1.34
C MET A 35 -7.18 9.53 -1.89
N VAL A 36 -7.90 10.39 -2.62
CA VAL A 36 -9.20 10.04 -3.24
C VAL A 36 -9.03 8.87 -4.21
N THR A 37 -8.07 8.97 -5.13
CA THR A 37 -7.81 7.90 -6.11
C THR A 37 -7.35 6.60 -5.46
N ARG A 38 -6.55 6.68 -4.37
CA ARG A 38 -6.11 5.49 -3.62
C ARG A 38 -7.26 4.82 -2.90
N VAL A 39 -8.13 5.57 -2.23
CA VAL A 39 -9.34 5.02 -1.59
C VAL A 39 -10.26 4.38 -2.63
N ALA A 40 -10.49 5.04 -3.77
CA ALA A 40 -11.27 4.48 -4.88
C ALA A 40 -10.67 3.16 -5.40
N SER A 41 -9.34 3.10 -5.57
CA SER A 41 -8.62 1.87 -5.96
C SER A 41 -8.79 0.75 -4.93
N LEU A 42 -8.70 1.05 -3.64
CA LEU A 42 -8.92 0.05 -2.57
C LEU A 42 -10.36 -0.49 -2.58
N ILE A 43 -11.36 0.39 -2.77
CA ILE A 43 -12.77 -0.03 -2.89
C ILE A 43 -12.96 -0.92 -4.12
N ARG A 44 -12.42 -0.53 -5.27
CA ARG A 44 -12.47 -1.32 -6.51
C ARG A 44 -11.82 -2.70 -6.30
N ASN A 45 -10.62 -2.74 -5.72
CA ASN A 45 -9.86 -3.97 -5.54
C ASN A 45 -10.56 -4.96 -4.61
N ARG A 46 -11.33 -4.48 -3.62
CA ARG A 46 -12.18 -5.35 -2.77
C ARG A 46 -13.33 -6.02 -3.53
N ARG A 47 -13.74 -5.49 -4.68
CA ARG A 47 -14.83 -6.01 -5.51
C ARG A 47 -14.34 -6.92 -6.64
N LEU A 48 -13.02 -7.01 -6.85
CA LEU A 48 -12.46 -7.85 -7.92
C LEU A 48 -12.65 -9.34 -7.59
N LYS A 49 -13.25 -10.06 -8.54
CA LYS A 49 -13.36 -11.52 -8.48
C LYS A 49 -12.13 -12.15 -9.12
N ARG A 50 -11.66 -13.27 -8.56
CA ARG A 50 -10.57 -14.06 -9.12
C ARG A 50 -11.02 -14.62 -10.49
N LYS A 51 -10.17 -14.50 -11.51
CA LYS A 51 -10.44 -15.09 -12.84
C LYS A 51 -10.23 -16.60 -12.87
N SER A 52 -9.26 -17.10 -12.10
CA SER A 52 -8.95 -18.53 -12.01
C SER A 52 -9.76 -19.19 -10.88
N SER A 53 -10.36 -20.33 -11.17
CA SER A 53 -10.93 -21.25 -10.19
C SER A 53 -10.12 -22.56 -10.14
N LEU A 54 -10.42 -23.45 -9.19
CA LEU A 54 -9.83 -24.79 -9.14
C LEU A 54 -10.08 -25.54 -10.45
N GLN A 55 -11.30 -25.46 -11.00
CA GLN A 55 -11.70 -26.09 -12.25
C GLN A 55 -10.85 -25.63 -13.44
N THR A 56 -10.75 -24.32 -13.65
CA THR A 56 -10.01 -23.77 -14.79
C THR A 56 -8.53 -24.03 -14.68
N ALA A 57 -8.00 -24.10 -13.45
CA ALA A 57 -6.58 -24.29 -13.21
C ALA A 57 -6.13 -25.76 -13.39
N ILE A 58 -7.04 -26.75 -13.28
CA ILE A 58 -6.77 -28.16 -13.63
C ILE A 58 -7.42 -28.63 -14.95
N GLY A 59 -8.14 -27.75 -15.65
CA GLY A 59 -8.79 -28.07 -16.93
C GLY A 59 -10.03 -28.97 -16.83
N VAL A 60 -10.65 -29.10 -15.66
CA VAL A 60 -11.80 -30.00 -15.44
C VAL A 60 -13.12 -29.23 -15.52
N ARG A 61 -14.09 -29.75 -16.29
CA ARG A 61 -15.42 -29.12 -16.48
C ARG A 61 -16.47 -29.49 -15.42
N HIS A 62 -16.12 -30.36 -14.48
CA HIS A 62 -17.06 -30.81 -13.45
C HIS A 62 -17.49 -29.66 -12.51
N ALA A 63 -18.79 -29.59 -12.20
CA ALA A 63 -19.40 -28.44 -11.54
C ALA A 63 -18.89 -28.21 -10.11
N ARG A 64 -18.52 -29.28 -9.39
CA ARG A 64 -18.05 -29.19 -8.00
C ARG A 64 -16.69 -29.84 -7.85
N ILE A 65 -15.68 -29.03 -7.56
CA ILE A 65 -14.35 -29.51 -7.18
C ILE A 65 -14.08 -28.99 -5.78
N VAL A 66 -13.77 -29.91 -4.87
CA VAL A 66 -13.44 -29.59 -3.48
C VAL A 66 -12.02 -30.05 -3.23
N GLN A 67 -11.18 -29.15 -2.73
CA GLN A 67 -9.86 -29.53 -2.26
C GLN A 67 -10.00 -30.33 -0.97
N LYS A 68 -9.57 -31.60 -0.97
CA LYS A 68 -9.63 -32.49 0.21
C LYS A 68 -8.34 -32.51 1.02
N SER A 69 -7.20 -32.38 0.36
CA SER A 69 -5.88 -32.29 0.98
C SER A 69 -4.97 -31.43 0.11
N GLN A 70 -3.88 -30.91 0.68
CA GLN A 70 -2.81 -30.26 -0.08
C GLN A 70 -1.83 -31.26 -0.72
N GLY A 71 -1.96 -32.55 -0.41
CA GLY A 71 -1.07 -33.61 -0.91
C GLY A 71 0.32 -33.68 -0.27
N PHE A 72 0.61 -32.83 0.72
CA PHE A 72 1.90 -32.79 1.44
C PHE A 72 1.71 -32.91 2.94
N MET A 73 2.62 -33.64 3.61
CA MET A 73 2.69 -33.74 5.08
C MET A 73 3.55 -32.62 5.73
N GLY A 74 4.25 -31.81 4.93
CA GLY A 74 5.09 -30.71 5.40
C GLY A 74 5.14 -29.55 4.42
N GLY A 75 5.98 -28.55 4.70
CA GLY A 75 6.15 -27.40 3.81
C GLY A 75 6.77 -27.79 2.47
N SER A 76 6.24 -27.25 1.38
CA SER A 76 6.75 -27.40 0.01
C SER A 76 7.32 -26.08 -0.52
N PHE A 77 8.02 -26.13 -1.66
CA PHE A 77 8.43 -24.94 -2.40
C PHE A 77 7.25 -23.98 -2.61
N ASN A 78 6.09 -24.51 -3.00
CA ASN A 78 4.90 -23.71 -3.30
C ASN A 78 4.35 -22.98 -2.06
N THR A 79 4.41 -23.60 -0.88
CA THR A 79 3.98 -22.95 0.38
C THR A 79 4.95 -21.89 0.87
N ARG A 80 6.19 -21.90 0.41
CA ARG A 80 7.23 -20.92 0.79
C ARG A 80 7.27 -19.74 -0.18
N GLU A 81 7.18 -20.01 -1.47
CA GLU A 81 7.42 -19.00 -2.51
C GLU A 81 6.17 -18.17 -2.86
N PHE A 82 4.98 -18.77 -2.82
CA PHE A 82 3.74 -18.09 -3.25
C PHE A 82 2.95 -17.43 -2.10
N PHE A 83 3.48 -17.46 -0.88
CA PHE A 83 2.84 -16.89 0.31
C PHE A 83 3.73 -15.80 0.94
N HIS A 84 3.11 -14.68 1.29
CA HIS A 84 3.82 -13.53 1.88
C HIS A 84 4.19 -13.72 3.36
N GLY A 85 3.80 -14.82 4.02
CA GLY A 85 4.12 -15.15 5.41
C GLY A 85 3.53 -14.23 6.49
N ALA A 86 3.04 -13.04 6.13
CA ALA A 86 2.47 -12.10 7.08
C ALA A 86 1.19 -12.62 7.75
N THR A 87 1.09 -12.39 9.06
CA THR A 87 -0.12 -12.71 9.84
C THR A 87 -1.32 -11.88 9.37
N ALA A 88 -2.53 -12.44 9.54
CA ALA A 88 -3.76 -11.74 9.17
C ALA A 88 -3.92 -10.39 9.90
N TRP A 89 -3.43 -10.29 11.14
CA TRP A 89 -3.42 -9.05 11.90
C TRP A 89 -2.49 -8.00 11.27
N MET A 90 -1.24 -8.36 10.98
CA MET A 90 -0.27 -7.46 10.33
C MET A 90 -0.81 -6.93 9.00
N PHE A 91 -1.40 -7.80 8.19
CA PHE A 91 -1.98 -7.42 6.90
C PHE A 91 -3.18 -6.46 7.02
N ARG A 92 -3.99 -6.57 8.08
CA ARG A 92 -5.08 -5.61 8.34
C ARG A 92 -4.53 -4.27 8.85
N SER A 93 -3.52 -4.31 9.70
CA SER A 93 -2.91 -3.12 10.32
C SER A 93 -2.14 -2.27 9.31
N ILE A 94 -1.33 -2.89 8.44
CA ILE A 94 -0.48 -2.17 7.47
C ILE A 94 -1.31 -1.26 6.56
N LYS A 95 -2.55 -1.66 6.24
CA LYS A 95 -3.46 -0.89 5.40
C LYS A 95 -3.76 0.47 6.02
N TRP A 96 -4.04 0.50 7.31
CA TRP A 96 -4.33 1.73 8.03
C TRP A 96 -3.06 2.54 8.29
N ILE A 97 -1.94 1.86 8.56
CA ILE A 97 -0.63 2.49 8.75
C ILE A 97 -0.22 3.27 7.50
N PHE A 98 -0.19 2.64 6.32
CA PHE A 98 0.22 3.37 5.11
C PHE A 98 -0.77 4.50 4.78
N LEU A 99 -2.07 4.31 5.00
CA LEU A 99 -3.04 5.38 4.76
C LEU A 99 -2.77 6.58 5.66
N ALA A 100 -2.46 6.37 6.93
CA ALA A 100 -2.12 7.45 7.85
C ALA A 100 -0.79 8.12 7.51
N LEU A 101 0.25 7.33 7.22
CA LEU A 101 1.60 7.81 6.98
C LEU A 101 1.79 8.43 5.59
N VAL A 102 0.95 8.14 4.59
CA VAL A 102 1.06 8.76 3.25
C VAL A 102 0.25 10.05 3.15
N PHE A 103 -0.88 10.15 3.87
CA PHE A 103 -1.88 11.21 3.67
C PHE A 103 -2.02 12.18 4.86
N PRO A 104 -2.79 11.89 5.93
CA PRO A 104 -3.08 12.88 6.97
C PRO A 104 -1.83 13.29 7.78
N ALA A 105 -0.94 12.35 8.12
CA ALA A 105 0.22 12.69 8.94
C ALA A 105 1.21 13.62 8.20
N PRO A 106 1.64 13.32 6.95
CA PRO A 106 2.48 14.25 6.19
C PRO A 106 1.82 15.59 5.91
N VAL A 107 0.51 15.62 5.63
CA VAL A 107 -0.21 16.89 5.38
C VAL A 107 -0.25 17.75 6.64
N ALA A 108 -0.53 17.16 7.81
CA ALA A 108 -0.52 17.87 9.08
C ALA A 108 0.87 18.41 9.42
N MET A 109 1.91 17.58 9.27
CA MET A 109 3.30 17.98 9.51
C MET A 109 3.77 19.07 8.54
N LEU A 110 3.43 18.95 7.25
CA LEU A 110 3.74 19.98 6.26
C LEU A 110 3.06 21.30 6.62
N PHE A 111 1.76 21.26 6.93
CA PHE A 111 0.99 22.46 7.27
C PHE A 111 1.55 23.15 8.52
N ALA A 112 1.81 22.39 9.59
CA ALA A 112 2.45 22.90 10.80
C ALA A 112 3.86 23.47 10.50
N GLY A 113 4.66 22.76 9.70
CA GLY A 113 6.00 23.21 9.29
C GLY A 113 5.98 24.49 8.47
N MET A 114 4.93 24.74 7.68
CA MET A 114 4.74 26.00 6.96
C MET A 114 4.34 27.15 7.89
N ILE A 115 3.51 26.90 8.91
CA ILE A 115 3.12 27.91 9.91
C ILE A 115 4.32 28.30 10.78
N GLU A 116 5.01 27.29 11.32
CA GLU A 116 6.17 27.47 12.20
C GLU A 116 7.44 27.86 11.45
N ARG A 117 7.40 27.84 10.11
CA ARG A 117 8.56 28.03 9.23
C ARG A 117 9.73 27.11 9.61
N SER A 118 9.43 25.84 9.91
CA SER A 118 10.39 24.84 10.35
C SER A 118 10.79 23.91 9.19
N PRO A 119 12.00 24.06 8.61
CA PRO A 119 12.47 23.17 7.55
C PRO A 119 12.61 21.72 8.02
N ALA A 120 12.94 21.54 9.30
CA ALA A 120 13.07 20.21 9.91
C ALA A 120 11.72 19.48 9.92
N LEU A 121 10.63 20.17 10.28
CA LEU A 121 9.29 19.57 10.32
C LEU A 121 8.77 19.23 8.91
N ILE A 122 9.03 20.09 7.92
CA ILE A 122 8.72 19.83 6.52
C ILE A 122 9.52 18.63 5.98
N THR A 123 10.79 18.52 6.35
CA THR A 123 11.64 17.37 5.98
C THR A 123 11.14 16.09 6.65
N ALA A 124 10.74 16.16 7.91
CA ALA A 124 10.15 15.02 8.61
C ALA A 124 8.84 14.57 7.95
N ALA A 125 8.01 15.50 7.45
CA ALA A 125 6.82 15.16 6.68
C ALA A 125 7.14 14.32 5.44
N PHE A 126 8.22 14.65 4.72
CA PHE A 126 8.71 13.86 3.59
C PHE A 126 9.15 12.46 4.01
N VAL A 127 9.95 12.33 5.07
CA VAL A 127 10.43 11.04 5.58
C VAL A 127 9.26 10.14 5.99
N VAL A 128 8.30 10.69 6.73
CA VAL A 128 7.08 9.99 7.15
C VAL A 128 6.28 9.52 5.92
N GLN A 129 6.08 10.40 4.94
CA GLN A 129 5.42 10.03 3.69
C GLN A 129 6.16 8.91 2.96
N TYR A 130 7.49 8.98 2.87
CA TYR A 130 8.30 7.98 2.19
C TYR A 130 8.18 6.60 2.83
N LEU A 131 8.24 6.52 4.17
CA LEU A 131 8.01 5.28 4.90
C LEU A 131 6.59 4.74 4.67
N GLY A 132 5.58 5.62 4.64
CA GLY A 132 4.22 5.27 4.26
C GLY A 132 4.13 4.65 2.86
N LEU A 133 4.84 5.21 1.87
CA LEU A 133 4.86 4.70 0.49
C LEU A 133 5.55 3.34 0.39
N LEU A 134 6.59 3.08 1.20
CA LEU A 134 7.20 1.75 1.28
C LEU A 134 6.21 0.72 1.84
N ALA A 135 5.49 1.07 2.90
CA ALA A 135 4.43 0.23 3.46
C ALA A 135 3.28 -0.01 2.46
N GLU A 136 2.88 1.02 1.71
CA GLU A 136 1.87 0.91 0.65
C GLU A 136 2.32 -0.05 -0.47
N ARG A 137 3.58 0.07 -0.93
CA ARG A 137 4.15 -0.82 -1.94
C ARG A 137 4.20 -2.26 -1.45
N TRP A 138 4.66 -2.48 -0.24
CA TRP A 138 4.67 -3.81 0.36
C TRP A 138 3.24 -4.39 0.43
N PHE A 139 2.25 -3.60 0.88
CA PHE A 139 0.85 -4.03 0.92
C PHE A 139 0.31 -4.41 -0.47
N PHE A 140 0.64 -3.63 -1.50
CA PHE A 140 0.24 -3.93 -2.87
C PHE A 140 0.75 -5.30 -3.34
N PHE A 141 2.00 -5.64 -3.05
CA PHE A 141 2.56 -6.95 -3.39
C PHE A 141 1.95 -8.07 -2.56
N ALA A 142 1.85 -7.88 -1.24
CA ALA A 142 1.26 -8.88 -0.34
C ALA A 142 -0.23 -9.15 -0.63
N GLN A 143 -0.96 -8.16 -1.14
CA GLN A 143 -2.36 -8.29 -1.54
C GLN A 143 -2.55 -9.20 -2.77
N ALA A 144 -1.53 -9.33 -3.63
CA ALA A 144 -1.64 -10.11 -4.85
C ALA A 144 -1.82 -11.59 -4.51
N ASN A 145 -2.87 -12.22 -5.06
CA ASN A 145 -3.10 -13.65 -4.91
C ASN A 145 -2.60 -14.37 -6.16
N HIS A 146 -1.63 -15.28 -5.98
CA HIS A 146 -1.18 -16.15 -7.05
C HIS A 146 -2.19 -17.31 -7.25
N PRO A 147 -2.42 -17.80 -8.48
CA PRO A 147 -3.29 -18.96 -8.71
C PRO A 147 -2.89 -20.20 -7.90
N GLN A 148 -1.59 -20.37 -7.61
CA GLN A 148 -1.08 -21.46 -6.76
C GLN A 148 -1.66 -21.41 -5.34
N ASN A 149 -2.03 -20.24 -4.82
CA ASN A 149 -2.60 -20.10 -3.48
C ASN A 149 -3.99 -20.74 -3.40
N LEU A 150 -4.64 -21.04 -4.53
CA LEU A 150 -5.90 -21.79 -4.57
C LEU A 150 -5.71 -23.26 -4.16
N TYR A 151 -4.53 -23.84 -4.38
CA TYR A 151 -4.23 -25.25 -4.13
C TYR A 151 -3.56 -25.52 -2.79
N TYR A 152 -3.10 -24.48 -2.10
CA TYR A 152 -2.35 -24.62 -0.84
C TYR A 152 -3.02 -23.82 0.27
N GLN A 153 -4.36 -23.79 0.27
CA GLN A 153 -5.10 -23.20 1.38
C GLN A 153 -4.96 -24.09 2.62
N THR A 154 -4.78 -23.46 3.78
CA THR A 154 -4.91 -24.15 5.05
C THR A 154 -6.31 -24.74 5.13
N ILE A 155 -6.40 -26.06 5.09
CA ILE A 155 -7.65 -26.77 5.35
C ILE A 155 -7.91 -26.58 6.84
N SER A 156 -8.92 -25.77 7.17
CA SER A 156 -9.45 -25.63 8.52
C SER A 156 -10.31 -26.82 8.88
#